data_AF-A0A6G4RDY5-F1
#
_entry.id   AF-A0A6G4RDY5-F1
#
_cell.length_a   1.000
_cell.length_b   1.000
_cell.length_c   1.000
_cell.angle_alpha   90.00
_cell.angle_beta   90.00
_cell.angle_gamma   90.00
#
_symmetry.space_group_name_H-M   'P 1'
#
loop_
_entity.id
_entity.type
_entity.pdbx_description
1 polymer ?
#
loop_
_entity_poly.entity_id
_entity_poly.type
_entity_poly.pdbx_seq_one_letter_code
_entity_poly.pdbx_strand_id
1 'polypeptide(L)'
;MVERLSRTTIDTILSDTGTGILSLTNGTETYALPHSVGYDGDYLYFQFVAADDSKKMRFIDTTEIATVTVFTETPSESVVARGPLEEVPPDKHPHAAKAVAENATMPTFDIHPEKPLRELSMEFYRLEPVEITGQRFGHV
;
A
#
# COMPACT_ATOMS: atom_id res chain seq x y z
N MET A 1 -14.35 -22.03 -8.33
CA MET A 1 -13.56 -22.72 -7.26
C MET A 1 -12.55 -21.72 -6.71
N VAL A 2 -12.30 -21.67 -5.40
CA VAL A 2 -11.31 -20.77 -4.79
C VAL A 2 -10.11 -21.59 -4.31
N GLU A 3 -8.90 -21.21 -4.72
CA GLU A 3 -7.64 -21.84 -4.32
C GLU A 3 -6.85 -20.87 -3.43
N ARG A 4 -6.24 -21.36 -2.35
CA ARG A 4 -5.33 -20.54 -1.53
C ARG A 4 -3.96 -20.48 -2.19
N LEU A 5 -3.40 -19.28 -2.31
CA LEU A 5 -2.09 -19.07 -2.89
C LEU A 5 -0.96 -19.44 -1.91
N SER A 6 0.16 -19.89 -2.47
CA SER A 6 1.40 -20.10 -1.71
C SER A 6 2.03 -18.77 -1.32
N ARG A 7 2.89 -18.75 -0.30
CA ARG A 7 3.62 -17.53 0.10
C ARG A 7 4.46 -16.97 -1.05
N THR A 8 5.17 -17.82 -1.79
CA THR A 8 5.97 -17.39 -2.94
C THR A 8 5.11 -16.73 -4.01
N THR A 9 3.93 -17.27 -4.31
CA THR A 9 3.01 -16.66 -5.27
C THR A 9 2.48 -15.32 -4.79
N ILE A 10 2.15 -15.20 -3.50
CA ILE A 10 1.76 -13.94 -2.86
C ILE A 10 2.89 -12.90 -3.00
N ASP A 11 4.13 -13.29 -2.71
CA ASP A 11 5.28 -12.39 -2.80
C ASP A 11 5.47 -11.87 -4.23
N THR A 12 5.36 -12.75 -5.24
CA THR A 12 5.41 -12.37 -6.65
C THR A 12 4.31 -11.37 -7.00
N ILE A 13 3.06 -11.61 -6.61
CA ILE A 13 1.95 -10.69 -6.92
C ILE A 13 2.19 -9.30 -6.30
N LEU A 14 2.65 -9.25 -5.04
CA LEU A 14 2.93 -7.99 -4.36
C LEU A 14 4.08 -7.21 -5.01
N SER A 15 5.14 -7.88 -5.45
CA SER A 15 6.26 -7.25 -6.16
C SER A 15 5.87 -6.80 -7.57
N ASP A 16 5.02 -7.54 -8.28
CA ASP A 16 4.74 -7.28 -9.70
C ASP A 16 3.61 -6.26 -9.94
N THR A 17 2.63 -6.14 -9.03
CA THR A 17 1.42 -5.33 -9.30
C THR A 17 1.66 -3.83 -9.13
N GLY A 18 2.50 -3.43 -8.15
CA GLY A 18 2.92 -2.05 -7.90
C GLY A 18 1.85 -1.04 -7.47
N THR A 19 0.58 -1.41 -7.45
CA THR A 19 -0.52 -0.61 -6.91
C THR A 19 -1.46 -1.52 -6.13
N GLY A 20 -2.00 -1.02 -5.02
CA GLY A 20 -3.03 -1.71 -4.24
C GLY A 20 -4.09 -0.73 -3.73
N ILE A 21 -5.16 -1.28 -3.18
CA ILE A 21 -6.14 -0.50 -2.42
C ILE A 21 -5.68 -0.47 -0.96
N LEU A 22 -5.26 0.70 -0.50
CA LEU A 22 -4.98 0.96 0.90
C LEU A 22 -6.27 1.38 1.61
N SER A 23 -6.64 0.63 2.64
CA SER A 23 -7.83 0.87 3.46
C SER A 23 -7.41 1.28 4.88
N LEU A 24 -7.90 2.46 5.27
CA LEU A 24 -7.59 3.16 6.51
C LEU A 24 -8.87 3.40 7.31
N THR A 25 -8.76 3.69 8.60
CA THR A 25 -9.90 4.01 9.46
C THR A 25 -9.54 5.00 10.55
N ASN A 26 -10.54 5.77 11.00
CA ASN A 26 -10.47 6.59 12.20
C ASN A 26 -11.25 5.97 13.38
N GLY A 27 -11.66 4.69 13.27
CA GLY A 27 -12.49 3.98 14.23
C GLY A 27 -14.01 4.16 14.07
N THR A 28 -14.46 5.14 13.26
CA THR A 28 -15.89 5.38 12.98
C THR A 28 -16.28 5.14 11.51
N GLU A 29 -15.41 5.51 10.59
CA GLU A 29 -15.57 5.27 9.16
C GLU A 29 -14.29 4.70 8.54
N THR A 30 -14.43 4.15 7.33
CA THR A 30 -13.32 3.61 6.53
C THR A 30 -13.05 4.55 5.35
N TYR A 31 -11.77 4.75 5.04
CA TYR A 31 -11.32 5.47 3.86
C TYR A 31 -10.38 4.56 3.04
N ALA A 32 -10.81 4.18 1.85
CA ALA A 32 -10.05 3.32 0.96
C ALA A 32 -9.68 4.07 -0.33
N LEU A 33 -8.43 3.94 -0.78
CA LEU A 33 -7.94 4.56 -2.01
C LEU A 33 -6.92 3.66 -2.73
N PRO A 34 -6.82 3.74 -4.07
CA PRO A 34 -5.68 3.19 -4.80
C PRO A 34 -4.40 3.95 -4.42
N HIS A 35 -3.32 3.23 -4.15
CA HIS A 35 -2.02 3.83 -3.87
C HIS A 35 -0.87 2.95 -4.33
N SER A 36 0.25 3.59 -4.70
CA SER A 36 1.53 2.96 -4.97
C SER A 36 1.93 2.05 -3.80
N VAL A 37 2.37 0.83 -4.10
CA VAL A 37 2.88 -0.11 -3.09
C VAL A 37 4.24 -0.61 -3.52
N GLY A 38 5.25 -0.38 -2.67
CA GLY A 38 6.53 -1.07 -2.73
C GLY A 38 6.50 -2.31 -1.82
N TYR A 39 7.18 -3.39 -2.19
CA TYR A 39 7.28 -4.59 -1.35
C TYR A 39 8.70 -5.16 -1.39
N ASP A 40 9.29 -5.43 -0.22
CA ASP A 40 10.67 -5.94 -0.11
C ASP A 40 10.75 -7.42 0.31
N GLY A 41 9.61 -8.11 0.43
CA GLY A 41 9.50 -9.47 0.97
C GLY A 41 9.03 -9.53 2.42
N ASP A 42 9.20 -8.44 3.17
CA ASP A 42 8.83 -8.35 4.59
C ASP A 42 7.75 -7.28 4.84
N TYR A 43 7.93 -6.07 4.30
CA TYR A 43 7.04 -4.91 4.53
C TYR A 43 6.48 -4.36 3.22
N LEU A 44 5.29 -3.76 3.31
CA LEU A 44 4.73 -2.93 2.24
C LEU A 44 5.04 -1.46 2.52
N TYR A 45 5.63 -0.76 1.56
CA TYR A 45 6.05 0.64 1.68
C TYR A 45 5.19 1.57 0.84
N PHE A 46 4.97 2.76 1.37
CA PHE A 46 4.19 3.82 0.74
C PHE A 46 4.98 5.13 0.80
N GLN A 47 4.88 5.91 -0.27
CA GLN A 47 5.34 7.29 -0.28
C GLN A 47 4.12 8.20 -0.36
N PHE A 48 3.82 8.88 0.73
CA PHE A 48 2.72 9.84 0.76
C PHE A 48 3.22 11.23 0.43
N VAL A 49 2.69 11.79 -0.65
CA VAL A 49 2.79 13.21 -0.97
C VAL A 49 1.48 13.87 -0.56
N ALA A 50 1.54 14.79 0.39
CA ALA A 50 0.33 15.41 0.95
C ALA A 50 0.58 16.86 1.37
N ALA A 51 -0.50 17.65 1.34
CA ALA A 51 -0.54 18.95 1.98
C ALA A 51 -1.07 18.83 3.42
N ASP A 52 -0.87 19.87 4.22
CA ASP A 52 -1.24 19.92 5.65
C ASP A 52 -2.71 19.57 5.96
N ASP A 53 -3.63 19.78 5.02
CA ASP A 53 -5.07 19.51 5.17
C ASP A 53 -5.52 18.17 4.56
N SER A 54 -4.57 17.30 4.22
CA SER A 54 -4.84 16.02 3.55
C SER A 54 -5.76 15.10 4.35
N LYS A 55 -6.92 14.75 3.77
CA LYS A 55 -7.83 13.75 4.34
C LYS A 55 -7.12 12.41 4.53
N LYS A 56 -6.26 12.01 3.59
CA LYS A 56 -5.47 10.78 3.65
C LYS A 56 -4.57 10.75 4.89
N MET A 57 -3.84 11.84 5.16
CA MET A 57 -2.94 11.91 6.32
C MET A 57 -3.70 11.79 7.64
N ARG A 58 -4.85 12.48 7.80
CA ARG A 58 -5.67 12.33 9.02
C ARG A 58 -6.13 10.88 9.29
N PHE A 59 -6.38 10.12 8.23
CA PHE A 59 -6.71 8.70 8.36
C PHE A 59 -5.47 7.85 8.67
N ILE A 60 -4.31 8.17 8.09
CA ILE A 60 -3.04 7.50 8.41
C ILE A 60 -2.73 7.66 9.90
N ASP A 61 -2.79 8.89 10.43
CA ASP A 61 -2.48 9.21 11.83
C ASP A 61 -3.33 8.43 12.85
N THR A 62 -4.52 8.00 12.45
CA THR A 62 -5.49 7.32 13.32
C THR A 62 -5.59 5.82 13.04
N THR A 63 -5.00 5.34 11.94
CA THR A 63 -5.07 3.93 11.57
C THR A 63 -4.00 3.14 12.31
N GLU A 64 -4.39 2.42 13.35
CA GLU A 64 -3.50 1.47 14.02
C GLU A 64 -3.26 0.22 13.17
N ILE A 65 -4.28 -0.28 12.47
CA ILE A 65 -4.18 -1.47 11.61
C ILE A 65 -4.78 -1.15 10.25
N ALA A 66 -3.94 -1.13 9.22
CA ALA A 66 -4.34 -0.95 7.84
C ALA A 66 -4.56 -2.30 7.15
N THR A 67 -5.32 -2.24 6.05
CA THR A 67 -5.46 -3.37 5.12
C THR A 67 -5.05 -2.92 3.72
N VAL A 68 -4.21 -3.70 3.07
CA VAL A 68 -3.87 -3.54 1.66
C VAL A 68 -4.45 -4.70 0.87
N THR A 69 -5.16 -4.38 -0.20
CA THR A 69 -5.66 -5.37 -1.17
C THR A 69 -5.01 -5.13 -2.52
N VAL A 70 -4.35 -6.16 -3.04
CA VAL A 70 -3.81 -6.20 -4.41
C VAL A 70 -4.58 -7.27 -5.16
N PHE A 71 -4.91 -7.03 -6.44
CA PHE A 71 -5.61 -8.02 -7.25
C PHE A 71 -5.22 -7.94 -8.72
N THR A 72 -5.34 -9.08 -9.41
CA THR A 72 -5.13 -9.22 -10.85
C THR A 72 -6.37 -9.86 -11.47
N GLU A 73 -6.62 -9.58 -12.75
CA GLU A 73 -7.80 -10.10 -13.45
C GLU A 73 -7.49 -11.38 -14.25
N THR A 74 -6.25 -11.54 -14.72
CA THR A 74 -5.83 -12.69 -15.52
C THR A 74 -4.43 -13.15 -15.10
N PRO A 75 -4.32 -14.28 -14.36
CA PRO A 75 -5.41 -15.00 -13.70
C PRO A 75 -6.14 -14.13 -12.67
N SER A 76 -7.38 -14.48 -12.31
CA SER A 76 -8.11 -13.76 -11.26
C SER A 76 -7.56 -14.13 -9.89
N GLU A 77 -6.76 -13.24 -9.30
CA GLU A 77 -6.09 -13.46 -8.04
C GLU A 77 -6.19 -12.22 -7.14
N SER A 78 -6.13 -12.43 -5.83
CA SER A 78 -6.02 -11.35 -4.86
C SER A 78 -5.07 -11.69 -3.73
N VAL A 79 -4.45 -10.66 -3.18
CA VAL A 79 -3.66 -10.69 -1.96
C VAL A 79 -4.22 -9.64 -1.00
N VAL A 80 -4.44 -10.05 0.24
CA VAL A 80 -4.84 -9.15 1.33
C VAL A 80 -3.79 -9.23 2.43
N ALA A 81 -3.14 -8.10 2.70
CA ALA A 81 -2.18 -7.92 3.78
C ALA A 81 -2.78 -7.01 4.85
N ARG A 82 -2.65 -7.39 6.13
CA ARG A 82 -3.18 -6.64 7.27
C ARG A 82 -2.11 -6.52 8.34
N GLY A 83 -1.98 -5.32 8.91
CA GLY A 83 -0.99 -5.06 9.95
C GLY A 83 -0.86 -3.59 10.33
N PRO A 84 -0.02 -3.28 11.33
CA PRO A 84 0.22 -1.91 11.74
C PRO A 84 0.82 -1.08 10.61
N LEU A 85 0.37 0.17 10.53
CA LEU A 85 0.88 1.19 9.62
C LEU A 85 1.67 2.20 10.44
N GLU A 86 2.94 2.40 10.11
CA GLU A 86 3.83 3.29 10.85
C GLU A 86 4.72 4.11 9.93
N GLU A 87 5.13 5.29 10.41
CA GLU A 87 6.10 6.12 9.72
C GLU A 87 7.47 5.42 9.71
N VAL A 88 8.13 5.43 8.57
CA VAL A 88 9.47 4.87 8.41
C VAL A 88 10.49 5.82 9.05
N PRO A 89 11.37 5.34 9.95
CA PRO A 89 12.43 6.16 10.53
C PRO A 89 13.35 6.77 9.45
N PRO A 90 13.88 7.99 9.65
CA PRO A 90 14.71 8.68 8.65
C PRO A 90 15.93 7.89 8.15
N ASP A 91 16.57 7.08 9.01
CA ASP A 91 17.70 6.23 8.63
C ASP A 91 17.32 5.08 7.69
N LYS A 92 16.03 4.76 7.60
CA LYS A 92 15.46 3.72 6.73
C LYS A 92 14.81 4.26 5.46
N HIS A 93 14.70 5.59 5.31
CA HIS A 93 14.14 6.22 4.11
C HIS A 93 14.77 5.73 2.80
N PRO A 94 16.11 5.57 2.67
CA PRO A 94 16.71 5.06 1.43
C PRO A 94 16.21 3.66 1.04
N HIS A 95 15.93 2.80 2.02
CA HIS A 95 15.41 1.46 1.78
C HIS A 95 13.94 1.49 1.36
N ALA A 96 13.11 2.28 2.04
CA ALA A 96 11.71 2.48 1.65
C ALA A 96 11.60 3.08 0.24
N ALA A 97 12.41 4.10 -0.07
CA ALA A 97 12.46 4.70 -1.40
C ALA A 97 12.86 3.69 -2.47
N LYS A 98 13.83 2.79 -2.18
CA LYS A 98 14.22 1.71 -3.07
C LYS A 98 13.06 0.73 -3.32
N ALA A 99 12.40 0.26 -2.26
CA ALA A 99 11.28 -0.68 -2.39
C ALA A 99 10.11 -0.09 -3.21
N VAL A 100 9.81 1.20 -3.02
CA VAL A 100 8.82 1.93 -3.82
C VAL A 100 9.31 2.07 -5.27
N ALA A 101 10.56 2.47 -5.50
CA ALA A 101 11.09 2.66 -6.86
C ALA A 101 11.19 1.36 -7.67
N GLU A 102 11.44 0.21 -7.03
CA GLU A 102 11.58 -1.09 -7.70
C GLU A 102 10.24 -1.71 -8.09
N ASN A 103 9.22 -1.57 -7.23
CA ASN A 103 7.99 -2.35 -7.37
C ASN A 103 6.76 -1.48 -7.61
N ALA A 104 6.75 -0.21 -7.20
CA ALA A 104 5.55 0.61 -7.30
C ALA A 104 5.37 1.16 -8.71
N THR A 105 4.15 1.06 -9.23
CA THR A 105 3.73 1.83 -10.39
C THR A 105 3.14 3.12 -9.87
N MET A 106 3.71 4.28 -10.24
CA MET A 106 3.20 5.57 -9.81
C MET A 106 1.83 5.82 -10.46
N PRO A 107 0.70 5.77 -9.72
CA PRO A 107 -0.57 6.14 -10.27
C PRO A 107 -0.62 7.67 -10.35
N THR A 108 -1.33 8.19 -11.33
CA THR A 108 -1.55 9.63 -11.51
C THR A 108 -2.29 10.32 -10.36
N PHE A 109 -2.75 9.56 -9.34
CA PHE A 109 -3.51 10.05 -8.19
C PHE A 109 -2.69 10.71 -7.07
N ASP A 110 -1.37 10.51 -7.02
CA ASP A 110 -0.49 11.20 -6.06
C ASP A 110 0.05 12.55 -6.58
N ILE A 111 -0.43 12.98 -7.74
CA ILE A 111 -0.10 14.29 -8.32
C ILE A 111 -1.11 15.32 -7.79
N HIS A 112 -0.62 16.34 -7.08
CA HIS A 112 -1.40 17.51 -6.66
C HIS A 112 -1.11 18.69 -7.61
N PRO A 113 -1.72 18.74 -8.81
CA PRO A 113 -1.37 19.78 -9.80
C PRO A 113 -1.71 21.20 -9.34
N GLU A 114 -2.62 21.33 -8.37
CA GLU A 114 -3.12 22.61 -7.86
C GLU A 114 -2.25 23.18 -6.71
N LYS A 115 -1.35 22.39 -6.12
CA LYS A 115 -0.51 22.84 -4.99
C LYS A 115 0.98 22.85 -5.37
N PRO A 116 1.73 23.92 -5.06
CA PRO A 116 3.16 23.96 -5.35
C PRO A 116 3.91 22.96 -4.46
N LEU A 117 4.99 22.37 -4.99
CA LEU A 117 5.78 21.34 -4.29
C LEU A 117 6.26 21.74 -2.88
N ARG A 118 6.49 23.05 -2.65
CA ARG A 118 6.91 23.58 -1.34
C ARG A 118 5.85 23.44 -0.24
N GLU A 119 4.60 23.23 -0.61
CA GLU A 119 3.44 23.05 0.28
C GLU A 119 3.09 21.56 0.44
N LEU A 120 3.93 20.66 -0.07
CA LEU A 120 3.76 19.22 0.03
C LEU A 120 4.86 18.63 0.91
N SER A 121 4.47 17.85 1.91
CA SER A 121 5.38 16.94 2.61
C SER A 121 5.49 15.63 1.83
N MET A 122 6.65 14.98 1.96
CA MET A 122 6.89 13.63 1.45
C MET A 122 7.32 12.75 2.62
N GLU A 123 6.48 11.81 2.98
CA GLU A 123 6.70 10.91 4.11
C GLU A 123 6.62 9.46 3.65
N PHE A 124 7.48 8.63 4.24
CA PHE A 124 7.47 7.19 4.00
C PHE A 124 6.76 6.49 5.15
N TYR A 125 5.85 5.60 4.80
CA TYR A 125 5.19 4.72 5.76
C TYR A 125 5.40 3.27 5.34
N ARG A 126 5.31 2.37 6.31
CA ARG A 126 5.32 0.94 6.06
C ARG A 126 4.19 0.23 6.80
N LEU A 127 3.66 -0.81 6.18
CA LEU A 127 2.80 -1.79 6.81
C LEU A 127 3.63 -3.03 7.14
N GLU A 128 3.63 -3.44 8.41
CA GLU A 128 4.20 -4.72 8.86
C GLU A 128 3.11 -5.80 8.85
N PRO A 129 3.05 -6.68 7.84
CA PRO A 129 1.95 -7.62 7.72
C PRO A 129 1.99 -8.67 8.85
N VAL A 130 1.02 -8.61 9.75
CA VAL A 130 0.79 -9.68 10.75
C VAL A 130 -0.06 -10.81 10.18
N GLU A 131 -0.81 -10.52 9.11
CA GLU A 131 -1.56 -11.49 8.34
C GLU A 131 -1.42 -11.18 6.84
N ILE A 132 -1.11 -12.21 6.07
CA ILE A 132 -1.12 -12.15 4.61
C ILE A 132 -1.82 -13.37 4.03
N THR A 133 -2.81 -13.13 3.19
CA THR A 133 -3.58 -14.18 2.52
C THR A 133 -3.64 -13.91 1.03
N GLY A 134 -3.70 -14.98 0.24
CA GLY A 134 -3.87 -14.88 -1.20
C GLY A 134 -4.86 -15.91 -1.70
N GLN A 135 -5.67 -15.52 -2.67
CA GLN A 135 -6.70 -16.35 -3.26
C GLN A 135 -6.62 -16.29 -4.79
N ARG A 136 -6.82 -17.43 -5.44
CA ARG A 136 -7.10 -17.52 -6.87
C ARG A 136 -8.55 -17.94 -7.07
N PHE A 137 -9.23 -17.23 -7.94
CA PHE A 137 -10.60 -17.52 -8.33
C PHE A 137 -10.59 -18.24 -9.67
N GLY A 138 -11.05 -19.49 -9.68
CA GLY A 138 -11.26 -20.23 -10.92
C GLY A 138 -12.37 -19.58 -11.75
N HIS A 139 -12.26 -19.69 -13.08
CA HIS A 139 -13.29 -19.22 -14.00
C HIS A 139 -14.67 -19.78 -13.62
N VAL A 140 -15.67 -18.90 -13.59
CA VAL A 140 -17.09 -19.27 -13.44
C VAL A 140 -17.60 -19.85 -14.75
#